data_AF-A0A8S4FXS4-F1
#
_entry.id   AF-A0A8S4FXS4-F1
#
_cell.length_a   1.000
_cell.length_b   1.000
_cell.length_c   1.000
_cell.angle_alpha   90.00
_cell.angle_beta   90.00
_cell.angle_gamma   90.00
#
_symmetry.space_group_name_H-M   'P 1'
#
loop_
_entity.id
_entity.type
_entity.pdbx_description
1 polymer ?
#
loop_
_entity_poly.entity_id
_entity_poly.type
_entity_poly.pdbx_seq_one_letter_code
_entity_poly.pdbx_strand_id
1 'polypeptide(L)'
;MQSGDGDTLRSCFDSLKNAVMGCCYSICHKENDAQENPVNERTHLLEVPEQQQEAPAPAVSATTPPKKPDEQSALNRILHETATNVIDVGALGPYALEPAVYSERVRAYTARLANAPPVPVSPLPRLLQDVSTSERQAVLAKPGILNEDRDLITNAVKRAAAAMSELHVEHHEELVVPFRVP
;
A
#
# COMPACT_ATOMS: atom_id res chain seq x y z
N MET A 1 13.67 -47.62 -5.79
CA MET A 1 12.58 -47.06 -4.95
C MET A 1 12.89 -45.59 -4.76
N GLN A 2 12.08 -44.77 -5.42
CA GLN A 2 12.23 -43.32 -5.60
C GLN A 2 11.48 -42.55 -4.50
N SER A 3 11.92 -41.30 -4.30
CA SER A 3 11.16 -40.13 -3.80
C SER A 3 10.80 -40.11 -2.32
N GLY A 4 11.41 -39.18 -1.56
CA GLY A 4 11.02 -38.89 -0.18
C GLY A 4 11.42 -37.51 0.34
N ASP A 5 12.58 -36.97 -0.06
CA ASP A 5 13.13 -35.76 0.59
C ASP A 5 12.85 -34.43 -0.15
N GLY A 6 12.34 -34.49 -1.38
CA GLY A 6 12.01 -33.30 -2.18
C GLY A 6 10.66 -32.65 -1.84
N ASP A 7 9.75 -33.43 -1.26
CA ASP A 7 8.35 -33.04 -1.05
C ASP A 7 8.14 -32.29 0.28
N THR A 8 8.96 -32.58 1.30
CA THR A 8 8.90 -31.93 2.62
C THR A 8 9.35 -30.46 2.56
N LEU A 9 10.41 -30.15 1.80
CA LEU A 9 10.88 -28.76 1.66
C LEU A 9 9.93 -27.90 0.82
N ARG A 10 9.30 -28.49 -0.21
CA ARG A 10 8.25 -27.83 -0.99
C ARG A 10 7.01 -27.53 -0.14
N SER A 11 6.59 -28.50 0.67
CA SER A 11 5.44 -28.35 1.57
C SER A 11 5.63 -27.20 2.59
N CYS A 12 6.82 -27.06 3.18
CA CYS A 12 7.14 -25.95 4.08
C CYS A 12 7.07 -24.58 3.39
N PHE A 13 7.52 -24.50 2.14
CA PHE A 13 7.53 -23.24 1.37
C PHE A 13 6.13 -22.86 0.87
N ASP A 14 5.33 -23.83 0.46
CA ASP A 14 3.94 -23.61 0.03
C ASP A 14 3.03 -23.22 1.21
N SER A 15 3.29 -23.76 2.41
CA SER A 15 2.56 -23.38 3.62
C SER A 15 2.83 -21.92 4.04
N LEU A 16 4.04 -21.40 3.79
CA LEU A 16 4.38 -20.01 4.06
C LEU A 16 3.69 -19.04 3.08
N LYS A 17 3.48 -19.48 1.83
CA LYS A 17 2.84 -18.67 0.78
C LYS A 17 1.36 -18.42 1.05
N ASN A 18 0.68 -19.36 1.71
CA ASN A 18 -0.73 -19.21 2.09
C ASN A 18 -0.95 -18.34 3.34
N ALA A 19 0.09 -18.12 4.16
CA ALA A 19 0.01 -17.27 5.35
C ALA A 19 0.15 -15.76 5.04
N VAL A 20 0.53 -15.39 3.81
CA VAL A 20 0.70 -13.99 3.37
C VAL A 20 -0.48 -13.53 2.50
N MET A 21 -1.70 -13.71 3.01
CA MET A 21 -2.89 -13.09 2.42
C MET A 21 -3.59 -12.27 3.50
N GLY A 22 -3.31 -10.95 3.51
CA GLY A 22 -4.24 -9.98 4.11
C GLY A 22 -3.69 -8.87 5.03
N CYS A 23 -2.42 -8.45 4.97
CA CYS A 23 -1.95 -7.33 5.79
C CYS A 23 -2.02 -5.98 5.05
N CYS A 24 -3.15 -5.29 5.21
CA CYS A 24 -3.32 -3.87 4.89
C CYS A 24 -3.11 -3.04 6.17
N TYR A 25 -1.87 -2.68 6.51
CA TYR A 25 -1.58 -1.74 7.59
C TYR A 25 -0.57 -0.69 7.15
N SER A 26 -1.11 0.43 6.65
CA SER A 26 -0.47 1.74 6.74
C SER A 26 -1.38 2.60 7.60
N ILE A 27 -0.81 3.49 8.41
CA ILE A 27 -1.45 4.32 9.44
C ILE A 27 -1.50 3.63 10.80
N CYS A 28 -0.37 3.64 11.53
CA CYS A 28 -0.34 3.84 12.98
C CYS A 28 1.13 3.96 13.40
N HIS A 29 1.73 5.11 13.12
CA HIS A 29 2.94 5.52 13.83
C HIS A 29 2.82 7.02 14.13
N LYS A 30 2.46 7.32 15.37
CA LYS A 30 2.91 8.51 16.10
C LYS A 30 2.60 8.30 17.58
N GLU A 31 3.63 7.92 18.31
CA GLU A 31 3.71 8.09 19.76
C GLU A 31 3.85 9.59 20.03
N ASN A 32 3.03 10.12 20.94
CA ASN A 32 3.45 11.11 21.92
C ASN A 32 2.46 11.08 23.09
N ASP A 33 2.92 10.61 24.24
CA ASP A 33 2.17 10.58 25.49
C ASP A 33 2.04 11.96 26.14
N ALA A 34 0.99 12.06 26.98
CA ALA A 34 0.72 13.01 28.07
C ALA A 34 -0.36 14.08 27.80
N GLN A 35 -1.61 13.76 28.13
CA GLN A 35 -2.34 14.33 29.28
C GLN A 35 -3.72 13.66 29.38
N GLU A 36 -4.02 13.03 30.53
CA GLU A 36 -5.29 12.37 30.79
C GLU A 36 -6.45 13.39 30.81
N ASN A 37 -7.23 13.41 29.74
CA ASN A 37 -8.57 13.97 29.70
C ASN A 37 -9.41 12.98 28.89
N PRO A 38 -10.46 12.35 29.47
CA PRO A 38 -11.23 11.34 28.74
C PRO A 38 -11.87 12.03 27.52
N VAL A 39 -11.37 11.69 26.34
CA VAL A 39 -11.86 12.22 25.06
C VAL A 39 -13.31 11.79 24.93
N ASN A 40 -14.22 12.74 25.15
CA ASN A 40 -15.65 12.58 24.93
C ASN A 40 -16.00 13.11 23.53
N GLU A 41 -17.17 12.76 23.02
CA GLU A 41 -17.75 13.27 21.76
C GLU A 41 -17.93 14.80 21.70
N ARG A 42 -17.64 15.50 22.81
CA ARG A 42 -17.65 16.97 22.94
C ARG A 42 -16.25 17.61 22.94
N THR A 43 -15.17 16.83 22.88
CA THR A 43 -13.81 17.36 22.87
C THR A 43 -13.45 17.80 21.46
N HIS A 44 -13.16 19.08 21.28
CA HIS A 44 -12.78 19.65 19.98
C HIS A 44 -11.39 19.15 19.56
N LEU A 45 -11.28 18.64 18.33
CA LEU A 45 -10.05 18.01 17.82
C LEU A 45 -8.94 19.00 17.41
N LEU A 46 -9.22 20.31 17.47
CA LEU A 46 -8.26 21.37 17.16
C LEU A 46 -8.42 22.49 18.18
N GLU A 47 -7.32 22.90 18.83
CA GLU A 47 -7.28 24.10 19.66
C GLU A 47 -7.50 25.32 18.77
N VAL A 48 -8.61 26.03 18.99
CA VAL A 48 -8.87 27.33 18.37
C VAL A 48 -8.31 28.39 19.32
N PRO A 49 -7.28 29.16 18.94
CA PRO A 49 -6.85 30.30 19.75
C PRO A 49 -7.94 31.37 19.69
N GLU A 50 -8.54 31.72 20.82
CA GLU A 50 -9.36 32.93 20.95
C GLU A 50 -8.45 34.15 20.79
N GLN A 51 -8.36 34.70 19.58
CA GLN A 51 -7.69 35.98 19.37
C GLN A 51 -8.59 37.10 19.84
N GLN A 52 -8.21 37.68 20.99
CA GLN A 52 -8.76 38.92 21.52
C GLN A 52 -8.69 40.03 20.48
N GLN A 53 -9.85 40.64 20.25
CA GLN A 53 -10.10 41.67 19.27
C GLN A 53 -9.81 43.03 19.91
N GLU A 54 -8.76 43.73 19.47
CA GLU A 54 -8.62 45.17 19.74
C GLU A 54 -8.15 45.89 18.47
N ALA A 55 -9.04 46.70 17.91
CA ALA A 55 -8.82 47.52 16.73
C ALA A 55 -8.41 48.94 17.15
N PRO A 56 -7.69 49.67 16.28
CA PRO A 56 -8.09 51.04 16.00
C PRO A 56 -8.28 51.29 14.49
N ALA A 57 -9.36 51.98 14.16
CA ALA A 57 -9.71 52.46 12.81
C ALA A 57 -9.32 53.95 12.64
N PRO A 58 -9.57 54.60 11.49
CA PRO A 58 -8.80 54.48 10.24
C PRO A 58 -8.34 55.87 9.72
N ALA A 59 -7.33 55.92 8.84
CA ALA A 59 -7.05 57.12 8.04
C ALA A 59 -7.22 56.80 6.54
N VAL A 60 -8.23 57.49 5.99
CA VAL A 60 -8.75 57.51 4.62
C VAL A 60 -7.66 57.66 3.55
N SER A 61 -7.77 56.91 2.43
CA SER A 61 -7.76 57.49 1.06
C SER A 61 -7.90 56.45 -0.06
N ALA A 62 -8.84 56.75 -0.97
CA ALA A 62 -8.85 56.46 -2.41
C ALA A 62 -8.94 55.00 -2.92
N THR A 63 -10.18 54.63 -3.27
CA THR A 63 -10.54 53.89 -4.51
C THR A 63 -9.66 52.69 -4.89
N THR A 64 -9.93 51.53 -4.29
CA THR A 64 -9.82 50.24 -4.99
C THR A 64 -11.12 49.46 -4.76
N PRO A 65 -11.70 48.79 -5.77
CA PRO A 65 -12.85 47.92 -5.57
C PRO A 65 -12.45 46.79 -4.59
N PRO A 66 -13.37 46.36 -3.70
CA PRO A 66 -13.03 45.45 -2.63
C PRO A 66 -12.49 44.13 -3.20
N LYS A 67 -11.31 43.73 -2.75
CA LYS A 67 -10.76 42.39 -2.96
C LYS A 67 -11.67 41.36 -2.28
N LYS A 68 -12.74 40.97 -2.99
CA LYS A 68 -13.57 39.78 -2.73
C LYS A 68 -13.12 38.47 -3.42
N PRO A 69 -11.99 38.36 -4.16
CA PRO A 69 -11.74 37.13 -4.94
C PRO A 69 -11.20 35.95 -4.12
N ASP A 70 -10.79 36.14 -2.86
CA ASP A 70 -10.13 35.05 -2.12
C ASP A 70 -11.12 34.07 -1.49
N GLU A 71 -12.18 34.55 -0.84
CA GLU A 71 -13.18 33.69 -0.19
C GLU A 71 -13.91 32.81 -1.20
N GLN A 72 -14.35 33.37 -2.34
CA GLN A 72 -15.05 32.59 -3.36
C GLN A 72 -14.11 31.58 -4.07
N SER A 73 -12.81 31.90 -4.18
CA SER A 73 -11.79 30.98 -4.70
C SER A 73 -11.51 29.85 -3.72
N ALA A 74 -11.41 30.15 -2.42
CA ALA A 74 -11.24 29.16 -1.36
C ALA A 74 -12.44 28.18 -1.31
N LEU A 75 -13.67 28.69 -1.43
CA LEU A 75 -14.87 27.85 -1.50
C LEU A 75 -14.89 26.97 -2.76
N ASN A 76 -14.49 27.49 -3.93
CA ASN A 76 -14.36 26.68 -5.14
C ASN A 76 -13.28 25.60 -5.02
N ARG A 77 -12.16 25.90 -4.36
CA ARG A 77 -11.11 24.90 -4.07
C ARG A 77 -11.63 23.80 -3.16
N ILE A 78 -12.31 24.16 -2.07
CA ILE A 78 -12.92 23.20 -1.14
C ILE A 78 -13.92 22.31 -1.86
N LEU A 79 -14.79 22.89 -2.70
CA LEU A 79 -15.76 22.13 -3.47
C LEU A 79 -15.09 21.18 -4.46
N HIS A 80 -14.05 21.63 -5.17
CA HIS A 80 -13.36 20.79 -6.14
C HIS A 80 -12.56 19.66 -5.46
N GLU A 81 -11.89 19.96 -4.34
CA GLU A 81 -11.19 19.00 -3.51
C GLU A 81 -12.16 17.97 -2.93
N THR A 82 -13.30 18.43 -2.40
CA THR A 82 -14.36 17.54 -1.89
C THR A 82 -14.93 16.67 -3.01
N ALA A 83 -15.24 17.24 -4.18
CA ALA A 83 -15.76 16.48 -5.32
C ALA A 83 -14.76 15.43 -5.84
N THR A 84 -13.45 15.66 -5.65
CA THR A 84 -12.40 14.70 -6.02
C THR A 84 -12.22 13.61 -4.96
N ASN A 85 -12.38 13.97 -3.69
CA ASN A 85 -12.13 13.07 -2.55
C ASN A 85 -13.36 12.24 -2.16
N VAL A 86 -14.56 12.64 -2.57
CA VAL A 86 -15.78 11.84 -2.36
C VAL A 86 -15.78 10.66 -3.33
N ILE A 87 -15.92 9.47 -2.76
CA ILE A 87 -15.96 8.22 -3.52
C ILE A 87 -17.40 7.99 -4.00
N ASP A 88 -17.61 8.02 -5.32
CA ASP A 88 -18.87 7.57 -5.92
C ASP A 88 -18.91 6.03 -5.92
N VAL A 89 -19.60 5.46 -4.92
CA VAL A 89 -19.80 4.01 -4.80
C VAL A 89 -20.69 3.43 -5.92
N GLY A 90 -21.54 4.26 -6.54
CA GLY A 90 -22.36 3.88 -7.69
C GLY A 90 -21.55 3.75 -8.97
N ALA A 91 -20.35 4.34 -9.00
CA ALA A 91 -19.48 4.33 -10.15
C ALA A 91 -18.65 3.05 -10.35
N LEU A 92 -18.84 2.04 -9.50
CA LEU A 92 -18.13 0.75 -9.58
C LEU A 92 -18.72 -0.22 -10.61
N GLY A 93 -19.81 0.15 -11.29
CA GLY A 93 -20.36 -0.61 -12.40
C GLY A 93 -19.45 -0.57 -13.65
N PRO A 94 -19.61 -1.50 -14.59
CA PRO A 94 -18.91 -1.44 -15.87
C PRO A 94 -19.48 -0.26 -16.68
N TYR A 95 -18.94 0.95 -16.47
CA TYR A 95 -19.07 2.01 -17.46
C TYR A 95 -18.27 1.60 -18.68
N ALA A 96 -18.91 0.82 -19.55
CA ALA A 96 -18.43 0.63 -20.89
C ALA A 96 -18.43 2.01 -21.54
N LEU A 97 -17.25 2.54 -21.84
CA LEU A 97 -17.13 3.60 -22.83
C LEU A 97 -17.95 3.18 -24.05
N GLU A 98 -18.75 4.10 -24.60
CA GLU A 98 -19.49 3.85 -25.83
C GLU A 98 -18.57 3.22 -26.88
N PRO A 99 -18.95 2.11 -27.55
CA PRO A 99 -18.06 1.37 -28.45
C PRO A 99 -17.42 2.25 -29.54
N ALA A 100 -18.16 3.25 -30.02
CA ALA A 100 -17.66 4.23 -30.98
C ALA A 100 -16.51 5.08 -30.41
N VAL A 101 -16.69 5.62 -29.19
CA VAL A 101 -15.67 6.43 -28.49
C VAL A 101 -14.43 5.60 -28.18
N TYR A 102 -14.61 4.34 -27.79
CA TYR A 102 -13.50 3.41 -27.62
C TYR A 102 -12.71 3.22 -28.92
N SER A 103 -13.40 2.92 -30.02
CA SER A 103 -12.76 2.67 -31.32
C SER A 103 -11.98 3.88 -31.84
N GLU A 104 -12.50 5.09 -31.64
CA GLU A 104 -11.84 6.33 -32.00
C GLU A 104 -10.57 6.56 -31.16
N ARG A 105 -10.64 6.32 -29.85
CA ARG A 105 -9.47 6.41 -28.96
C ARG A 105 -8.38 5.42 -29.35
N VAL A 106 -8.74 4.18 -29.67
CA VAL A 106 -7.78 3.17 -30.17
C VAL A 106 -7.09 3.68 -31.42
N ARG A 107 -7.85 4.15 -32.41
CA ARG A 107 -7.28 4.70 -33.66
C ARG A 107 -6.33 5.88 -33.37
N ALA A 108 -6.74 6.81 -32.50
CA ALA A 108 -5.95 7.97 -32.14
C ALA A 108 -4.63 7.59 -31.45
N TYR A 109 -4.66 6.66 -30.50
CA TYR A 109 -3.46 6.20 -29.79
C TYR A 109 -2.53 5.38 -30.68
N THR A 110 -3.07 4.51 -31.53
CA THR A 110 -2.27 3.76 -32.52
C THR A 110 -1.57 4.72 -33.48
N ALA A 111 -2.26 5.75 -33.99
CA ALA A 111 -1.65 6.75 -34.87
C ALA A 111 -0.55 7.57 -34.16
N ARG A 112 -0.78 7.95 -32.89
CA ARG A 112 0.23 8.65 -32.07
C ARG A 112 1.45 7.78 -31.81
N LEU A 113 1.25 6.50 -31.52
CA LEU A 113 2.34 5.54 -31.30
C LEU A 113 3.15 5.29 -32.57
N ALA A 114 2.49 5.17 -33.72
CA ALA A 114 3.16 5.00 -35.02
C ALA A 114 4.02 6.21 -35.41
N ASN A 115 3.61 7.42 -34.99
CA ASN A 115 4.35 8.66 -35.23
C ASN A 115 5.37 8.98 -34.13
N ALA A 116 5.43 8.19 -33.05
CA ALA A 116 6.42 8.38 -32.00
C ALA A 116 7.80 7.88 -32.49
N PRO A 117 8.89 8.58 -32.14
CA PRO A 117 10.22 8.09 -32.47
C PRO A 117 10.43 6.69 -31.86
N PRO A 118 11.10 5.76 -32.56
CA PRO A 118 11.38 4.45 -32.03
C PRO A 118 12.17 4.59 -30.73
N VAL A 119 11.55 4.22 -29.62
CA VAL A 119 12.25 4.09 -28.35
C VAL A 119 13.26 2.96 -28.55
N PRO A 120 14.55 3.15 -28.23
CA PRO A 120 15.50 2.06 -28.25
C PRO A 120 15.03 1.00 -27.25
N VAL A 121 14.38 -0.04 -27.78
CA VAL A 121 14.08 -1.26 -27.05
C VAL A 121 15.43 -1.91 -26.80
N SER A 122 16.02 -1.61 -25.65
CA SER A 122 17.12 -2.41 -25.13
C SER A 122 16.64 -3.85 -25.17
N PRO A 123 17.43 -4.79 -25.73
CA PRO A 123 17.08 -6.20 -25.68
C PRO A 123 16.75 -6.54 -24.23
N LEU A 124 15.65 -7.29 -24.02
CA LEU A 124 15.26 -7.75 -22.70
C LEU A 124 16.50 -8.30 -21.99
N PRO A 125 16.77 -7.89 -20.75
CA PRO A 125 17.95 -8.37 -20.03
C PRO A 125 17.87 -9.89 -20.01
N ARG A 126 18.81 -10.54 -20.71
CA ARG A 126 18.91 -12.00 -20.71
C ARG A 126 19.16 -12.41 -19.26
N LEU A 127 18.24 -13.17 -18.71
CA LEU A 127 18.35 -13.70 -17.35
C LEU A 127 19.55 -14.66 -17.31
N LEU A 128 20.69 -14.12 -16.89
CA LEU A 128 21.97 -14.80 -16.73
C LEU A 128 22.51 -15.39 -18.04
N GLN A 129 23.69 -14.94 -18.45
CA GLN A 129 24.40 -15.58 -19.55
C GLN A 129 24.90 -16.94 -19.07
N ASP A 130 24.53 -18.01 -19.77
CA ASP A 130 25.09 -19.34 -19.51
C ASP A 130 26.62 -19.28 -19.56
N VAL A 131 27.26 -19.69 -18.47
CA VAL A 131 28.71 -19.93 -18.45
C VAL A 131 29.07 -21.00 -19.48
N SER A 132 30.29 -20.95 -20.02
CA SER A 132 30.73 -21.92 -21.02
C SER A 132 30.59 -23.36 -20.49
N THR A 133 30.42 -24.35 -21.38
CA THR A 133 30.26 -25.75 -20.99
C THR A 133 31.39 -26.24 -20.07
N SER A 134 32.62 -25.78 -20.29
CA SER A 134 33.78 -26.05 -19.45
C SER A 134 33.67 -25.44 -18.06
N GLU A 135 33.23 -24.18 -17.95
CA GLU A 135 33.05 -23.51 -16.66
C GLU A 135 31.90 -24.14 -15.87
N ARG A 136 30.80 -24.50 -16.54
CA ARG A 136 29.67 -25.21 -15.94
C ARG A 136 30.13 -26.53 -15.32
N GLN A 137 30.88 -27.34 -16.07
CA GLN A 137 31.41 -28.60 -15.57
C GLN A 137 32.36 -28.39 -14.39
N ALA A 138 33.22 -27.39 -14.44
CA ALA A 138 34.14 -27.06 -13.35
C ALA A 138 33.41 -26.61 -12.08
N VAL A 139 32.29 -25.89 -12.19
CA VAL A 139 31.49 -25.46 -11.03
C VAL A 139 30.70 -26.63 -10.44
N LEU A 140 30.06 -27.45 -11.28
CA LEU A 140 29.27 -28.60 -10.81
C LEU A 140 30.13 -29.72 -10.23
N ALA A 141 31.40 -29.82 -10.61
CA ALA A 141 32.34 -30.79 -10.05
C ALA A 141 32.88 -30.41 -8.66
N LYS A 142 32.62 -29.19 -8.17
CA LYS A 142 33.01 -28.78 -6.82
C LYS A 142 32.23 -29.56 -5.77
N PRO A 143 32.82 -29.78 -4.57
CA PRO A 143 32.08 -30.40 -3.47
C PRO A 143 30.80 -29.60 -3.19
N GLY A 144 29.74 -30.32 -2.88
CA GLY A 144 28.45 -29.73 -2.52
C GLY A 144 28.51 -28.95 -1.20
N ILE A 145 27.39 -28.33 -0.86
CA ILE A 145 27.22 -27.61 0.41
C ILE A 145 27.51 -28.56 1.59
N LEU A 146 28.29 -28.09 2.57
CA LEU A 146 28.64 -28.86 3.75
C LEU A 146 27.39 -29.19 4.58
N ASN A 147 27.35 -30.36 5.21
CA ASN A 147 26.21 -30.77 6.04
C ASN A 147 25.99 -29.81 7.22
N GLU A 148 27.06 -29.25 7.79
CA GLU A 148 27.00 -28.25 8.86
C GLU A 148 26.21 -27.00 8.44
N ASP A 149 26.45 -26.51 7.21
CA ASP A 149 25.72 -25.35 6.67
C ASP A 149 24.25 -25.69 6.44
N ARG A 150 23.96 -26.91 5.97
CA ARG A 150 22.57 -27.38 5.77
C ARG A 150 21.84 -27.46 7.11
N ASP A 151 22.49 -27.97 8.14
CA ASP A 151 21.93 -28.07 9.49
C ASP A 151 21.72 -26.69 10.11
N LEU A 152 22.67 -25.77 9.92
CA LEU A 152 22.55 -24.37 10.34
C LEU A 152 21.32 -23.71 9.72
N ILE A 153 21.18 -23.79 8.39
CA ILE A 153 20.05 -23.22 7.66
C ILE A 153 18.74 -23.87 8.13
N THR A 154 18.72 -25.20 8.26
CA THR A 154 17.53 -25.93 8.69
C THR A 154 17.09 -25.53 10.10
N ASN A 155 18.04 -25.39 11.03
CA ASN A 155 17.75 -24.97 12.39
C ASN A 155 17.29 -23.50 12.47
N ALA A 156 17.87 -22.62 11.67
CA ALA A 156 17.43 -21.23 11.57
C ALA A 156 15.97 -21.15 11.07
N VAL A 157 15.63 -21.90 10.02
CA VAL A 157 14.25 -21.96 9.50
C VAL A 157 13.28 -22.55 10.52
N LYS A 158 13.66 -23.62 11.25
CA LYS A 158 12.83 -24.18 12.32
C LYS A 158 12.53 -23.17 13.43
N ARG A 159 13.53 -22.38 13.83
CA ARG A 159 13.34 -21.32 14.83
C ARG A 159 12.42 -20.21 14.32
N ALA A 160 12.59 -19.79 13.07
CA ALA A 160 11.71 -18.79 12.45
C ALA A 160 10.25 -19.31 12.37
N ALA A 161 10.06 -20.56 11.98
CA ALA A 161 8.74 -21.18 11.94
C ALA A 161 8.10 -21.27 13.33
N ALA A 162 8.87 -21.61 14.36
CA ALA A 162 8.40 -21.61 15.75
C ALA A 162 7.98 -20.19 16.20
N ALA A 163 8.79 -19.17 15.94
CA ALA A 163 8.45 -17.78 16.26
C ALA A 163 7.19 -17.30 15.52
N MET A 164 6.99 -17.73 14.27
CA MET A 164 5.75 -17.43 13.53
C MET A 164 4.52 -18.10 14.15
N SER A 165 4.66 -19.27 14.76
CA SER A 165 3.55 -19.94 15.45
C SER A 165 3.11 -19.24 16.74
N GLU A 166 4.00 -18.43 17.33
CA GLU A 166 3.66 -17.61 18.49
C GLU A 166 2.78 -16.40 18.10
N LEU A 167 2.74 -16.02 16.82
CA LEU A 167 1.90 -14.94 16.32
C LEU A 167 0.44 -15.40 16.19
N HIS A 168 -0.29 -15.32 17.29
CA HIS A 168 -1.73 -15.56 17.36
C HIS A 168 -2.39 -14.60 18.33
N VAL A 169 -3.72 -14.48 18.24
CA VAL A 169 -4.50 -13.68 19.18
C VAL A 169 -4.73 -14.50 20.44
N GLU A 170 -4.25 -14.03 21.59
CA GLU A 170 -4.56 -14.63 22.89
C GLU A 170 -6.03 -14.35 23.26
N HIS A 171 -6.76 -15.40 23.61
CA HIS A 171 -8.15 -15.29 24.02
C HIS A 171 -8.24 -14.88 25.50
N HIS A 172 -8.92 -13.76 25.79
CA HIS A 172 -9.14 -13.28 27.16
C HIS A 172 -10.61 -13.38 27.59
N GLU A 173 -11.52 -12.75 26.85
CA GLU A 173 -12.94 -12.69 27.17
C GLU A 173 -13.79 -13.17 26.00
N GLU A 174 -15.00 -13.66 26.30
CA GLU A 174 -15.96 -14.04 25.27
C GLU A 174 -16.49 -12.78 24.56
N LEU A 175 -16.12 -12.61 23.28
CA LEU A 175 -16.67 -11.54 22.43
C LEU A 175 -18.16 -11.73 22.13
N VAL A 176 -18.67 -12.95 22.31
CA VAL A 176 -20.06 -13.31 22.00
C VAL A 176 -20.64 -14.04 23.20
N VAL A 177 -21.56 -13.40 23.90
CA VAL A 177 -22.29 -14.00 25.02
C VAL A 177 -23.72 -14.30 24.56
N PRO A 178 -24.22 -15.54 24.70
CA PRO A 178 -25.58 -15.87 24.36
C PRO A 178 -26.55 -15.28 25.40
N PHE A 179 -27.50 -14.47 24.93
CA PHE A 179 -28.60 -14.03 25.77
C PHE A 179 -29.53 -15.22 26.05
N ARG A 180 -29.54 -15.71 27.29
CA ARG A 180 -30.60 -16.59 27.79
C ARG A 180 -31.65 -15.76 28.50
N VAL A 181 -32.90 -15.92 28.09
CA VAL A 181 -34.06 -15.37 28.79
C VAL A 181 -34.41 -16.34 29.95
N PRO A 182 -34.73 -15.84 31.16
CA PRO A 182 -35.14 -16.67 32.29
C PRO A 182 -36.37 -17.52 32.02
#